data_AF-A0A8R1TRT9-F1
#
_entry.id   AF-A0A8R1TRT9-F1
#
_cell.length_a   1.000
_cell.length_b   1.000
_cell.length_c   1.000
_cell.angle_alpha   90.00
_cell.angle_beta   90.00
_cell.angle_gamma   90.00
#
_symmetry.space_group_name_H-M   'P 1'
#
loop_
_entity.id
_entity.type
_entity.pdbx_description
1 polymer ?
#
loop_
_entity_poly.entity_id
_entity_poly.type
_entity_poly.pdbx_seq_one_letter_code
_entity_poly.pdbx_strand_id
1 'polypeptide(L)'
;MDIFIRYIEESEWLMYVPVLNSEEKARELIDIIREQTDAPIGTCINTVSIILSSLLRDLPDIYSLHVIKNALEKDDIIDLKNCYDARILEQLTASITSYIEDKSQLDCSIRNDEAMMVKSLQQFSGFLKKADARVPMKHFRQDDYAFIEQLVSLYEMELRESVRIELLSTFHSLCLLDRSVITMLLGGQLSVLLVLQNNFCLPPTELDISSLQLLSVLFSTGEKFPTSHYDVLNLEFLTKIVSMVGDFADAFQFILSFNAHFGPNENIVTQALHKNPPLTFGQLLTMQLNRCRADSKDLRAIKLLVDIFCVSNDLITILFYDNDLKVLYGILCQDLIDTNQTQKMAMILQIMKNMEVIKRCGFIQEVFVSVKTFLLTHETQLDLRRCAESILQQVTEQINLRVTM
;
A
#
# COMPACT_ATOMS: atom_id res chain seq x y z
N MET A 1 -51.80 -41.73 -50.44
CA MET A 1 -50.58 -40.90 -50.52
C MET A 1 -50.75 -39.54 -49.82
N ASP A 2 -51.97 -39.16 -49.40
CA ASP A 2 -52.23 -37.89 -48.68
C ASP A 2 -52.29 -37.98 -47.15
N ILE A 3 -52.19 -39.17 -46.56
CA ILE A 3 -52.16 -39.34 -45.08
C ILE A 3 -50.72 -39.29 -44.53
N PHE A 4 -49.72 -39.44 -45.40
CA PHE A 4 -48.30 -39.38 -45.01
C PHE A 4 -47.71 -37.96 -45.10
N ILE A 5 -48.41 -37.02 -45.76
CA ILE A 5 -47.98 -35.61 -45.87
C ILE A 5 -48.42 -34.82 -44.63
N ARG A 6 -49.47 -35.27 -43.92
CA ARG A 6 -49.93 -34.63 -42.67
C ARG A 6 -49.09 -34.93 -41.43
N TYR A 7 -48.19 -35.92 -41.50
CA TYR A 7 -47.23 -36.21 -40.42
C TYR A 7 -45.91 -35.44 -40.55
N ILE A 8 -45.75 -34.63 -41.61
CA ILE A 8 -44.58 -33.75 -41.81
C ILE A 8 -44.84 -32.33 -41.26
N GLU A 9 -46.09 -31.98 -40.92
CA GLU A 9 -46.43 -30.70 -40.29
C GLU A 9 -46.37 -30.71 -38.73
N GLU A 10 -46.13 -31.87 -38.11
CA GLU A 10 -46.01 -32.03 -36.65
C GLU A 10 -44.62 -32.52 -36.19
N SER A 11 -43.60 -32.39 -37.03
CA SER A 11 -42.21 -32.38 -36.56
C SER A 11 -41.83 -30.94 -36.24
N GLU A 12 -42.41 -30.43 -35.14
CA GLU A 12 -41.85 -29.32 -34.39
C GLU A 12 -40.37 -29.62 -34.20
N TRP A 13 -39.55 -28.95 -35.00
CA TRP A 13 -38.20 -28.63 -34.62
C TRP A 13 -38.34 -27.99 -33.24
N LEU A 14 -38.07 -28.78 -32.20
CA LEU A 14 -37.53 -28.33 -30.93
C LEU A 14 -36.23 -27.58 -31.27
N MET A 15 -36.40 -26.39 -31.84
CA MET A 15 -35.39 -25.37 -31.92
C MET A 15 -35.07 -25.12 -30.46
N TYR A 16 -33.97 -25.69 -30.02
CA TYR A 16 -33.34 -25.32 -28.77
C TYR A 16 -33.17 -23.81 -28.81
N VAL A 17 -34.10 -23.08 -28.17
CA VAL A 17 -33.98 -21.63 -28.00
C VAL A 17 -32.92 -21.48 -26.91
N PRO A 18 -31.71 -21.01 -27.24
CA PRO A 18 -30.67 -20.86 -26.22
C PRO A 18 -31.21 -19.91 -25.16
N VAL A 19 -31.34 -20.39 -23.92
CA VAL A 19 -31.70 -19.53 -22.79
C VAL A 19 -30.53 -18.59 -22.57
N LEU A 20 -30.77 -17.28 -22.75
CA LEU A 20 -29.75 -16.27 -22.52
C LEU A 20 -29.30 -16.33 -21.06
N ASN A 21 -28.06 -16.76 -20.83
CA ASN A 21 -27.39 -16.58 -19.57
C ASN A 21 -26.81 -15.15 -19.55
N SER A 22 -27.52 -14.24 -18.87
CA SER A 22 -27.17 -12.81 -18.90
C SER A 22 -25.81 -12.52 -18.26
N GLU A 23 -25.41 -13.28 -17.24
CA GLU A 23 -24.09 -13.14 -16.62
C GLU A 23 -22.97 -13.62 -17.53
N GLU A 24 -23.15 -14.79 -18.14
CA GLU A 24 -22.17 -15.34 -19.08
C GLU A 24 -21.99 -14.42 -20.28
N LYS A 25 -23.08 -13.85 -20.80
CA LYS A 25 -22.99 -12.88 -21.89
C LYS A 25 -22.31 -11.58 -21.47
N ALA A 26 -22.59 -11.08 -20.26
CA ALA A 26 -21.91 -9.92 -19.71
C ALA A 26 -20.40 -10.16 -19.55
N ARG A 27 -20.00 -11.33 -19.03
CA ARG A 27 -18.59 -11.78 -18.94
C ARG A 27 -17.92 -11.81 -20.30
N GLU A 28 -18.57 -12.43 -21.28
CA GLU A 28 -18.06 -12.53 -22.65
C GLU A 28 -17.80 -11.14 -23.24
N LEU A 29 -18.72 -10.18 -23.06
CA LEU A 29 -18.55 -8.81 -23.53
C LEU A 29 -17.37 -8.10 -22.85
N ILE A 30 -17.18 -8.29 -21.54
CA ILE A 30 -16.04 -7.75 -20.80
C ILE A 30 -14.73 -8.32 -21.36
N ASP A 31 -14.66 -9.65 -21.52
CA ASP A 31 -13.48 -10.35 -22.02
C ASP A 31 -13.14 -9.93 -23.46
N ILE A 32 -14.13 -9.75 -24.33
CA ILE A 32 -13.92 -9.23 -25.69
C ILE A 32 -13.28 -7.85 -25.63
N ILE A 33 -13.80 -6.91 -24.83
CA ILE A 33 -13.20 -5.57 -24.73
C ILE A 33 -11.79 -5.65 -24.14
N ARG A 34 -11.60 -6.47 -23.11
CA ARG A 34 -10.30 -6.66 -22.45
C ARG A 34 -9.25 -7.19 -23.43
N GLU A 35 -9.58 -8.22 -24.20
CA GLU A 35 -8.71 -8.82 -25.22
C GLU A 35 -8.36 -7.84 -26.34
N GLN A 36 -9.33 -7.05 -26.80
CA GLN A 36 -9.12 -6.15 -27.95
C GLN A 36 -8.43 -4.83 -27.59
N THR A 37 -8.54 -4.37 -26.34
CA THR A 37 -8.06 -3.03 -25.94
C THR A 37 -6.90 -3.05 -24.97
N ASP A 38 -6.70 -4.16 -24.26
CA ASP A 38 -5.78 -4.25 -23.13
C ASP A 38 -6.01 -3.14 -22.06
N ALA A 39 -7.23 -2.60 -21.97
CA ALA A 39 -7.60 -1.61 -20.95
C ALA A 39 -7.73 -2.26 -19.55
N PRO A 40 -7.62 -1.48 -18.45
CA PRO A 40 -7.89 -1.99 -17.11
C PRO A 40 -9.31 -2.56 -16.97
N ILE A 41 -9.49 -3.61 -16.18
CA ILE A 41 -10.75 -4.35 -16.09
C ILE A 41 -11.95 -3.46 -15.72
N GLY A 42 -11.75 -2.50 -14.80
CA GLY A 42 -12.81 -1.56 -14.41
C GLY A 42 -13.24 -0.66 -15.57
N THR A 43 -12.30 -0.28 -16.45
CA THR A 43 -12.59 0.45 -17.69
C THR A 43 -13.35 -0.43 -18.67
N CYS A 44 -13.00 -1.71 -18.81
CA CYS A 44 -13.73 -2.65 -19.66
C CYS A 44 -15.20 -2.80 -19.19
N ILE A 45 -15.44 -3.04 -17.91
CA ILE A 45 -16.79 -3.14 -17.32
C ILE A 45 -17.60 -1.86 -17.59
N ASN A 46 -17.00 -0.70 -17.32
CA ASN A 46 -17.65 0.60 -17.58
C ASN A 46 -17.97 0.80 -19.06
N THR A 47 -17.10 0.35 -19.96
CA THR A 47 -17.29 0.48 -21.41
C THR A 47 -18.46 -0.36 -21.88
N VAL A 48 -18.57 -1.64 -21.44
CA VAL A 48 -19.74 -2.47 -21.73
C VAL A 48 -21.01 -1.81 -21.19
N SER A 49 -20.98 -1.29 -19.96
CA SER A 49 -22.12 -0.62 -19.33
C SER A 49 -22.58 0.62 -20.12
N ILE A 50 -21.66 1.43 -20.63
CA ILE A 50 -21.96 2.60 -21.47
C ILE A 50 -22.59 2.18 -22.80
N ILE A 51 -22.03 1.15 -23.47
CA ILE A 51 -22.56 0.65 -24.74
C ILE A 51 -23.99 0.14 -24.55
N LEU A 52 -24.22 -0.69 -23.53
CA LEU A 52 -25.56 -1.21 -23.22
C LEU A 52 -26.52 -0.08 -22.84
N SER A 53 -26.08 0.92 -22.10
CA SER A 53 -26.92 2.08 -21.74
C SER A 53 -27.30 2.92 -22.96
N SER A 54 -26.38 3.09 -23.93
CA SER A 54 -26.70 3.77 -25.18
C SER A 54 -27.70 2.98 -26.00
N LEU A 55 -27.53 1.65 -26.11
CA LEU A 55 -28.47 0.79 -26.83
C LEU A 55 -29.85 0.79 -26.17
N LEU A 56 -29.91 0.73 -24.84
CA LEU A 56 -31.17 0.76 -24.08
C LEU A 56 -31.91 2.10 -24.16
N ARG A 57 -31.19 3.22 -24.37
CA ARG A 57 -31.84 4.50 -24.64
C ARG A 57 -32.62 4.47 -25.96
N ASP A 58 -32.03 3.86 -26.97
CA ASP A 58 -32.60 3.82 -28.31
C ASP A 58 -33.58 2.62 -28.48
N LEU A 59 -33.43 1.58 -27.65
CA LEU A 59 -34.22 0.34 -27.64
C LEU A 59 -34.65 -0.05 -26.21
N PRO A 60 -35.55 0.72 -25.57
CA PRO A 60 -35.88 0.57 -24.14
C PRO A 60 -36.65 -0.71 -23.81
N ASP A 61 -37.38 -1.29 -24.76
CA ASP A 61 -38.24 -2.45 -24.46
C ASP A 61 -37.49 -3.80 -24.57
N ILE A 62 -36.20 -3.79 -24.89
CA ILE A 62 -35.41 -5.02 -25.01
C ILE A 62 -35.00 -5.52 -23.61
N TYR A 63 -35.80 -6.43 -23.08
CA TYR A 63 -35.58 -7.06 -21.77
C TYR A 63 -34.21 -7.74 -21.66
N SER A 64 -33.75 -8.43 -22.71
CA SER A 64 -32.46 -9.13 -22.71
C SER A 64 -31.27 -8.20 -22.47
N LEU A 65 -31.31 -6.97 -22.99
CA LEU A 65 -30.27 -5.97 -22.75
C LEU A 65 -30.29 -5.46 -21.31
N HIS A 66 -31.49 -5.29 -20.72
CA HIS A 66 -31.63 -4.90 -19.32
C HIS A 66 -31.01 -5.94 -18.37
N VAL A 67 -31.30 -7.22 -18.57
CA VAL A 67 -30.76 -8.27 -17.68
C VAL A 67 -29.24 -8.44 -17.81
N ILE A 68 -28.68 -8.26 -19.01
CA ILE A 68 -27.22 -8.25 -19.20
C ILE A 68 -26.60 -7.04 -18.49
N LYS A 69 -27.18 -5.84 -18.65
CA LYS A 69 -26.68 -4.63 -17.99
C LYS A 69 -26.71 -4.79 -16.46
N ASN A 70 -27.81 -5.28 -15.91
CA ASN A 70 -27.94 -5.51 -14.47
C ASN A 70 -26.95 -6.57 -13.96
N ALA A 71 -26.55 -7.53 -14.78
CA ALA A 71 -25.52 -8.50 -14.41
C ALA A 71 -24.14 -7.84 -14.20
N LEU A 72 -23.83 -6.74 -14.90
CA LEU A 72 -22.56 -6.01 -14.73
C LEU A 72 -22.43 -5.34 -13.36
N GLU A 73 -23.54 -5.10 -12.66
CA GLU A 73 -23.54 -4.48 -11.33
C GLU A 73 -23.20 -5.48 -10.21
N LYS A 74 -23.07 -6.77 -10.54
CA LYS A 74 -22.69 -7.80 -9.58
C LYS A 74 -21.19 -7.77 -9.31
N ASP A 75 -20.81 -7.78 -8.04
CA ASP A 75 -19.39 -7.80 -7.65
C ASP A 75 -18.66 -9.04 -8.20
N ASP A 76 -19.32 -10.18 -8.30
CA ASP A 76 -18.79 -11.46 -8.78
C ASP A 76 -18.97 -11.69 -10.29
N ILE A 77 -19.13 -10.61 -11.07
CA ILE A 77 -19.31 -10.73 -12.51
C ILE A 77 -18.11 -11.41 -13.20
N ILE A 78 -16.88 -11.27 -12.71
CA ILE A 78 -15.70 -11.88 -13.35
C ILE A 78 -15.60 -13.37 -13.02
N ASP A 79 -15.57 -14.23 -14.05
CA ASP A 79 -15.23 -15.66 -13.86
C ASP A 79 -13.73 -15.81 -13.61
N LEU A 80 -13.37 -15.92 -12.33
CA LEU A 80 -11.99 -16.03 -11.87
C LEU A 80 -11.24 -17.29 -12.36
N LYS A 81 -11.89 -18.26 -13.03
CA LYS A 81 -11.21 -19.44 -13.59
C LYS A 81 -11.03 -19.35 -15.10
N ASN A 82 -12.05 -18.90 -15.81
CA ASN A 82 -12.10 -19.06 -17.28
C ASN A 82 -12.05 -17.72 -18.03
N CYS A 83 -11.92 -16.58 -17.35
CA CYS A 83 -11.82 -15.29 -18.03
C CYS A 83 -10.55 -15.16 -18.87
N TYR A 84 -10.55 -14.16 -19.75
CA TYR A 84 -9.37 -13.80 -20.54
C TYR A 84 -8.11 -13.61 -19.68
N ASP A 85 -8.21 -12.84 -18.60
CA ASP A 85 -7.07 -12.52 -17.75
C ASP A 85 -6.50 -13.77 -17.04
N ALA A 86 -7.32 -14.78 -16.73
CA ALA A 86 -6.84 -16.03 -16.13
C ALA A 86 -5.92 -16.80 -17.10
N ARG A 87 -6.30 -16.86 -18.39
CA ARG A 87 -5.50 -17.50 -19.44
C ARG A 87 -4.20 -16.75 -19.72
N ILE A 88 -4.25 -15.42 -19.74
CA ILE A 88 -3.04 -14.60 -19.92
C ILE A 88 -2.10 -14.76 -18.73
N LEU A 89 -2.63 -14.83 -17.50
CA LEU A 89 -1.82 -15.06 -16.31
C LEU A 89 -1.06 -16.38 -16.40
N GLU A 90 -1.73 -17.48 -16.76
CA GLU A 90 -1.10 -18.80 -16.93
C GLU A 90 0.04 -18.77 -17.98
N GLN A 91 -0.15 -18.04 -19.09
CA GLN A 91 0.89 -17.89 -20.10
C GLN A 91 2.10 -17.10 -19.58
N LEU A 92 1.85 -15.99 -18.87
CA LEU A 92 2.92 -15.15 -18.32
C LEU A 92 3.71 -15.88 -17.23
N THR A 93 3.03 -16.57 -16.31
CA THR A 93 3.69 -17.34 -15.24
C THR A 93 4.47 -18.52 -15.82
N ALA A 94 3.92 -19.26 -16.78
CA ALA A 94 4.64 -20.34 -17.47
C ALA A 94 5.90 -19.84 -18.21
N SER A 95 5.79 -18.71 -18.92
CA SER A 95 6.92 -18.12 -19.64
C SER A 95 8.05 -17.70 -18.69
N ILE A 96 7.73 -17.11 -17.54
CA ILE A 96 8.73 -16.69 -16.54
C ILE A 96 9.31 -17.92 -15.84
N THR A 97 8.49 -18.92 -15.50
CA THR A 97 8.94 -20.15 -14.84
C THR A 97 9.93 -20.91 -15.71
N SER A 98 9.64 -21.07 -17.01
CA SER A 98 10.58 -21.69 -17.97
C SER A 98 11.93 -20.98 -17.97
N TYR A 99 11.94 -19.65 -17.92
CA TYR A 99 13.19 -18.89 -17.85
C TYR A 99 13.98 -19.17 -16.57
N ILE A 100 13.30 -19.26 -15.42
CA ILE A 100 13.92 -19.56 -14.13
C ILE A 100 14.55 -20.96 -14.17
N GLU A 101 13.83 -21.93 -14.71
CA GLU A 101 14.30 -23.31 -14.88
C GLU A 101 15.53 -23.38 -15.79
N ASP A 102 15.49 -22.74 -16.96
CA ASP A 102 16.62 -22.69 -17.91
C ASP A 102 17.87 -22.08 -17.27
N LYS A 103 17.68 -20.99 -16.50
CA LYS A 103 18.78 -20.31 -15.80
C LYS A 103 19.40 -21.21 -14.72
N SER A 104 18.59 -22.00 -14.02
CA SER A 104 19.06 -22.93 -13.00
C SER A 104 19.93 -24.06 -13.59
N GLN A 105 19.73 -24.38 -14.87
CA GLN A 105 20.48 -25.42 -15.60
C GLN A 105 21.74 -24.89 -16.29
N LEU A 106 22.07 -23.58 -16.17
CA LEU A 106 23.23 -22.92 -16.80
C LEU A 106 23.23 -22.93 -18.35
N ASP A 107 22.09 -23.22 -18.99
CA ASP A 107 22.00 -23.39 -20.45
C ASP A 107 21.84 -22.08 -21.24
N CYS A 108 21.83 -20.92 -20.58
CA CYS A 108 21.46 -19.64 -21.19
C CYS A 108 22.58 -18.89 -21.92
N SER A 109 22.24 -18.36 -23.10
CA SER A 109 23.06 -17.46 -23.93
C SER A 109 22.94 -16.03 -23.40
N ILE A 110 24.04 -15.56 -22.80
CA ILE A 110 24.10 -14.46 -21.81
C ILE A 110 23.41 -13.13 -22.23
N ARG A 111 23.27 -12.81 -23.53
CA ARG A 111 22.75 -11.49 -23.97
C ARG A 111 21.30 -11.45 -24.44
N ASN A 112 20.80 -12.45 -25.17
CA ASN A 112 19.43 -12.37 -25.69
C ASN A 112 18.40 -12.63 -24.58
N ASP A 113 18.81 -13.41 -23.59
CA ASP A 113 17.97 -13.89 -22.50
C ASP A 113 17.64 -12.78 -21.49
N GLU A 114 18.50 -11.75 -21.37
CA GLU A 114 18.25 -10.61 -20.49
C GLU A 114 17.07 -9.76 -20.97
N ALA A 115 17.09 -9.34 -22.23
CA ALA A 115 16.05 -8.48 -22.80
C ALA A 115 14.68 -9.17 -22.83
N MET A 116 14.67 -10.48 -23.09
CA MET A 116 13.45 -11.29 -23.05
C MET A 116 12.89 -11.38 -21.62
N MET A 117 13.74 -11.55 -20.61
CA MET A 117 13.30 -11.59 -19.22
C MET A 117 12.75 -10.25 -18.75
N VAL A 118 13.47 -9.16 -19.01
CA VAL A 118 12.99 -7.80 -18.69
C VAL A 118 11.62 -7.55 -19.32
N LYS A 119 11.45 -7.88 -20.60
CA LYS A 119 10.16 -7.73 -21.29
C LYS A 119 9.06 -8.59 -20.67
N SER A 120 9.37 -9.84 -20.29
CA SER A 120 8.41 -10.75 -19.67
C SER A 120 7.94 -10.23 -18.30
N LEU A 121 8.88 -9.75 -17.48
CA LEU A 121 8.57 -9.13 -16.19
C LEU A 121 7.78 -7.83 -16.35
N GLN A 122 8.09 -7.00 -17.36
CA GLN A 122 7.31 -5.79 -17.68
C GLN A 122 5.88 -6.11 -18.10
N GLN A 123 5.69 -7.14 -18.92
CA GLN A 123 4.36 -7.60 -19.33
C GLN A 123 3.58 -8.12 -18.13
N PHE A 124 4.23 -8.87 -17.24
CA PHE A 124 3.62 -9.39 -16.03
C PHE A 124 3.26 -8.28 -15.04
N SER A 125 4.18 -7.38 -14.71
CA SER A 125 3.92 -6.24 -13.82
C SER A 125 2.84 -5.31 -14.40
N GLY A 126 2.84 -5.10 -15.71
CA GLY A 126 1.79 -4.36 -16.43
C GLY A 126 0.43 -5.06 -16.36
N PHE A 127 0.39 -6.38 -16.52
CA PHE A 127 -0.83 -7.19 -16.37
C PHE A 127 -1.43 -7.05 -14.97
N LEU A 128 -0.61 -7.19 -13.92
CA LEU A 128 -1.07 -7.11 -12.53
C LEU A 128 -1.76 -5.78 -12.19
N LYS A 129 -1.32 -4.67 -12.81
CA LYS A 129 -1.91 -3.33 -12.61
C LYS A 129 -3.27 -3.15 -13.30
N LYS A 130 -3.60 -3.99 -14.29
CA LYS A 130 -4.79 -3.85 -15.14
C LYS A 130 -5.87 -4.89 -14.84
N ALA A 131 -5.46 -6.10 -14.46
CA ALA A 131 -6.37 -7.21 -14.19
C ALA A 131 -7.18 -6.98 -12.90
N ASP A 132 -8.30 -7.71 -12.76
CA ASP A 132 -9.01 -7.81 -11.49
C ASP A 132 -8.12 -8.56 -10.49
N ALA A 133 -7.75 -7.92 -9.37
CA ALA A 133 -6.83 -8.48 -8.38
C ALA A 133 -7.24 -9.87 -7.87
N ARG A 134 -8.52 -10.22 -7.91
CA ARG A 134 -9.01 -11.54 -7.48
C ARG A 134 -8.54 -12.67 -8.39
N VAL A 135 -8.26 -12.39 -9.67
CA VAL A 135 -7.75 -13.38 -10.64
C VAL A 135 -6.33 -13.83 -10.28
N PRO A 136 -5.31 -12.94 -10.24
CA PRO A 136 -3.96 -13.35 -9.84
C PRO A 136 -3.92 -13.84 -8.39
N MET A 137 -4.66 -13.24 -7.46
CA MET A 137 -4.66 -13.70 -6.08
C MET A 137 -5.22 -15.12 -5.92
N LYS A 138 -6.22 -15.50 -6.72
CA LYS A 138 -6.71 -16.88 -6.72
C LYS A 138 -5.65 -17.84 -7.25
N HIS A 139 -4.97 -17.48 -8.33
CA HIS A 139 -3.90 -18.30 -8.90
C HIS A 139 -2.75 -18.49 -7.91
N PHE A 140 -2.24 -17.41 -7.30
CA PHE A 140 -1.13 -17.51 -6.36
C PHE A 140 -1.49 -18.29 -5.09
N ARG A 141 -2.71 -18.16 -4.58
CA ARG A 141 -3.18 -18.91 -3.40
C ARG A 141 -3.38 -20.41 -3.66
N GLN A 142 -3.51 -20.85 -4.91
CA GLN A 142 -3.70 -22.27 -5.23
C GLN A 142 -2.48 -23.12 -4.90
N ASP A 143 -1.29 -22.53 -4.97
CA ASP A 143 -0.01 -23.22 -4.74
C ASP A 143 0.83 -22.51 -3.68
N ASP A 144 0.15 -21.99 -2.64
CA ASP A 144 0.75 -21.30 -1.48
C ASP A 144 1.84 -20.27 -1.84
N TYR A 145 1.57 -19.48 -2.89
CA TYR A 145 2.46 -18.43 -3.41
C TYR A 145 3.80 -18.92 -3.98
N ALA A 146 3.96 -20.21 -4.31
CA ALA A 146 5.19 -20.80 -4.83
C ALA A 146 5.80 -20.03 -6.02
N PHE A 147 4.99 -19.55 -6.97
CA PHE A 147 5.48 -18.74 -8.08
C PHE A 147 6.14 -17.42 -7.62
N ILE A 148 5.58 -16.76 -6.60
CA ILE A 148 6.18 -15.53 -6.07
C ILE A 148 7.49 -15.85 -5.34
N GLU A 149 7.54 -16.96 -4.59
CA GLU A 149 8.78 -17.42 -3.97
C GLU A 149 9.88 -17.72 -5.00
N GLN A 150 9.53 -18.33 -6.15
CA GLN A 150 10.47 -18.54 -7.26
C GLN A 150 11.01 -17.22 -7.81
N LEU A 151 10.20 -16.16 -7.89
CA LEU A 151 10.69 -14.82 -8.25
C LEU A 151 11.69 -14.30 -7.22
N VAL A 152 11.48 -14.54 -5.93
CA VAL A 152 12.43 -14.16 -4.86
C VAL A 152 13.74 -14.91 -5.02
N SER A 153 13.70 -16.22 -5.27
CA SER A 153 14.89 -17.01 -5.56
C SER A 153 15.60 -16.54 -6.83
N LEU A 154 14.86 -16.14 -7.86
CA LEU A 154 15.45 -15.56 -9.06
C LEU A 154 16.17 -14.23 -8.74
N TYR A 155 15.56 -13.37 -7.91
CA TYR A 155 16.20 -12.12 -7.49
C TYR A 155 17.49 -12.37 -6.72
N GLU A 156 17.51 -13.38 -5.85
CA GLU A 156 18.70 -13.77 -5.09
C GLU A 156 19.86 -14.15 -5.99
N MET A 157 19.60 -14.91 -7.07
CA MET A 157 20.60 -15.42 -8.00
C MET A 157 20.92 -14.48 -9.17
N GLU A 158 20.12 -13.45 -9.42
CA GLU A 158 20.32 -12.53 -10.54
C GLU A 158 21.40 -11.51 -10.25
N LEU A 159 22.32 -11.33 -11.20
CA LEU A 159 23.43 -10.38 -11.11
C LEU A 159 23.23 -9.16 -12.01
N ARG A 160 22.38 -9.28 -13.05
CA ARG A 160 22.12 -8.21 -14.01
C ARG A 160 21.15 -7.19 -13.42
N GLU A 161 21.61 -5.95 -13.28
CA GLU A 161 20.87 -4.88 -12.62
C GLU A 161 19.52 -4.58 -13.29
N SER A 162 19.46 -4.59 -14.62
CA SER A 162 18.23 -4.39 -15.41
C SER A 162 17.11 -5.37 -15.04
N VAL A 163 17.44 -6.65 -14.91
CA VAL A 163 16.49 -7.71 -14.54
C VAL A 163 16.11 -7.56 -13.06
N ARG A 164 17.07 -7.22 -12.19
CA ARG A 164 16.78 -6.99 -10.77
C ARG A 164 15.84 -5.81 -10.56
N ILE A 165 16.05 -4.68 -11.25
CA ILE A 165 15.15 -3.52 -11.19
C ILE A 165 13.74 -3.93 -11.62
N GLU A 166 13.59 -4.69 -12.69
CA GLU A 166 12.27 -5.11 -13.16
C GLU A 166 11.62 -6.17 -12.22
N LEU A 167 12.42 -7.01 -11.56
CA LEU A 167 11.93 -7.87 -10.48
C LEU A 167 11.39 -7.03 -9.31
N LEU A 168 12.08 -5.95 -8.92
CA LEU A 168 11.60 -5.04 -7.87
C LEU A 168 10.29 -4.35 -8.28
N SER A 169 10.18 -3.88 -9.52
CA SER A 169 8.93 -3.36 -10.11
C SER A 169 7.79 -4.40 -10.07
N THR A 170 8.13 -5.66 -10.34
CA THR A 170 7.20 -6.78 -10.27
C THR A 170 6.73 -7.05 -8.85
N PHE A 171 7.65 -7.13 -7.87
CA PHE A 171 7.28 -7.29 -6.46
C PHE A 171 6.45 -6.12 -5.93
N HIS A 172 6.79 -4.89 -6.34
CA HIS A 172 5.99 -3.72 -5.99
C HIS A 172 4.56 -3.87 -6.53
N SER A 173 4.40 -4.32 -7.77
CA SER A 173 3.08 -4.54 -8.38
C SER A 173 2.31 -5.65 -7.68
N LEU A 174 3.00 -6.72 -7.25
CA LEU A 174 2.42 -7.81 -6.45
C LEU A 174 1.94 -7.32 -5.08
N CYS A 175 2.73 -6.49 -4.39
CA CYS A 175 2.37 -5.92 -3.08
C CYS A 175 1.10 -5.04 -3.13
N LEU A 176 0.77 -4.48 -4.28
CA LEU A 176 -0.44 -3.67 -4.46
C LEU A 176 -1.72 -4.51 -4.63
N LEU A 177 -1.61 -5.82 -4.88
CA LEU A 177 -2.77 -6.68 -5.08
C LEU A 177 -3.53 -6.95 -3.79
N ASP A 178 -2.82 -7.37 -2.75
CA ASP A 178 -3.41 -7.83 -1.50
C ASP A 178 -2.37 -7.83 -0.37
N ARG A 179 -2.82 -7.52 0.84
CA ARG A 179 -1.97 -7.52 2.04
C ARG A 179 -1.31 -8.88 2.30
N SER A 180 -1.96 -10.00 1.96
CA SER A 180 -1.39 -11.33 2.13
C SER A 180 -0.08 -11.53 1.35
N VAL A 181 0.11 -10.84 0.23
CA VAL A 181 1.37 -10.86 -0.52
C VAL A 181 2.48 -10.15 0.27
N ILE A 182 2.17 -8.99 0.86
CA ILE A 182 3.11 -8.27 1.74
C ILE A 182 3.51 -9.17 2.90
N THR A 183 2.55 -9.82 3.55
CA THR A 183 2.81 -10.73 4.68
C THR A 183 3.70 -11.91 4.29
N MET A 184 3.46 -12.52 3.13
CA MET A 184 4.31 -13.59 2.63
C MET A 184 5.73 -13.08 2.36
N LEU A 185 5.88 -11.97 1.64
CA LEU A 185 7.20 -11.42 1.30
C LEU A 185 7.99 -10.92 2.51
N LEU A 186 7.31 -10.33 3.51
CA LEU A 186 7.90 -9.93 4.79
C LEU A 186 8.28 -11.13 5.66
N GLY A 187 7.54 -12.24 5.57
CA GLY A 187 7.84 -13.48 6.26
C GLY A 187 9.01 -14.25 5.63
N GLY A 188 9.25 -14.05 4.33
CA GLY A 188 10.36 -14.62 3.58
C GLY A 188 11.65 -13.81 3.65
N GLN A 189 12.63 -14.19 2.82
CA GLN A 189 13.98 -13.58 2.84
C GLN A 189 14.09 -12.27 2.04
N LEU A 190 13.06 -11.85 1.30
CA LEU A 190 13.16 -10.74 0.36
C LEU A 190 13.68 -9.46 1.03
N SER A 191 13.11 -9.06 2.18
CA SER A 191 13.57 -7.85 2.88
C SER A 191 15.04 -7.93 3.30
N VAL A 192 15.51 -9.12 3.69
CA VAL A 192 16.91 -9.35 4.08
C VAL A 192 17.82 -9.28 2.86
N LEU A 193 17.44 -9.92 1.75
CA LEU A 193 18.17 -9.89 0.49
C LEU A 193 18.32 -8.46 -0.05
N LEU A 194 17.25 -7.66 0.00
CA LEU A 194 17.31 -6.25 -0.39
C LEU A 194 18.33 -5.46 0.42
N VAL A 195 18.49 -5.76 1.71
CA VAL A 195 19.49 -5.07 2.53
C VAL A 195 20.91 -5.56 2.24
N LEU A 196 21.11 -6.88 2.14
CA LEU A 196 22.44 -7.46 1.95
C LEU A 196 23.03 -7.22 0.55
N GLN A 197 22.18 -7.17 -0.47
CA GLN A 197 22.62 -7.09 -1.87
C GLN A 197 22.65 -5.67 -2.44
N ASN A 198 22.39 -4.65 -1.60
CA ASN A 198 22.44 -3.23 -1.97
C ASN A 198 23.39 -2.48 -1.05
N ASN A 199 23.94 -1.37 -1.55
CA ASN A 199 24.92 -0.59 -0.80
C ASN A 199 24.29 0.61 -0.10
N PHE A 200 23.20 1.21 -0.58
CA PHE A 200 22.59 2.41 0.00
C PHE A 200 23.63 3.49 0.35
N CYS A 201 24.35 3.97 -0.67
CA CYS A 201 25.31 5.06 -0.54
C CYS A 201 24.80 6.28 -1.33
N LEU A 202 25.31 7.47 -1.00
CA LEU A 202 25.00 8.68 -1.79
C LEU A 202 26.03 8.88 -2.91
N PRO A 203 25.61 9.24 -4.14
CA PRO A 203 24.22 9.24 -4.62
C PRO A 203 23.68 7.80 -4.80
N PRO A 204 22.39 7.54 -4.55
CA PRO A 204 21.82 6.20 -4.66
C PRO A 204 21.74 5.75 -6.11
N THR A 205 21.98 4.46 -6.35
CA THR A 205 21.75 3.84 -7.66
C THR A 205 20.25 3.63 -7.93
N GLU A 206 19.86 3.36 -9.17
CA GLU A 206 18.47 3.01 -9.51
C GLU A 206 18.00 1.76 -8.75
N LEU A 207 18.90 0.79 -8.54
CA LEU A 207 18.65 -0.39 -7.74
C LEU A 207 18.45 -0.06 -6.26
N ASP A 208 19.25 0.84 -5.67
CA ASP A 208 19.07 1.29 -4.29
C ASP A 208 17.71 1.98 -4.12
N ILE A 209 17.31 2.82 -5.09
CA ILE A 209 16.03 3.53 -5.08
C ILE A 209 14.87 2.53 -5.10
N SER A 210 14.87 1.64 -6.08
CA SER A 210 13.84 0.61 -6.24
C SER A 210 13.74 -0.30 -5.01
N SER A 211 14.89 -0.62 -4.40
CA SER A 211 14.96 -1.45 -3.21
C SER A 211 14.36 -0.75 -1.98
N LEU A 212 14.67 0.53 -1.75
CA LEU A 212 14.09 1.30 -0.64
C LEU A 212 12.60 1.56 -0.83
N GLN A 213 12.15 1.76 -2.06
CA GLN A 213 10.72 1.87 -2.37
C GLN A 213 9.98 0.58 -2.03
N LEU A 214 10.51 -0.57 -2.45
CA LEU A 214 9.93 -1.86 -2.13
C LEU A 214 9.95 -2.15 -0.63
N LEU A 215 11.07 -1.89 0.05
CA LEU A 215 11.16 -2.01 1.52
C LEU A 215 10.11 -1.12 2.21
N SER A 216 9.90 0.11 1.73
CA SER A 216 8.87 1.00 2.27
C SER A 216 7.47 0.39 2.13
N VAL A 217 7.14 -0.21 0.99
CA VAL A 217 5.86 -0.89 0.78
C VAL A 217 5.73 -2.10 1.68
N LEU A 218 6.76 -2.93 1.78
CA LEU A 218 6.76 -4.13 2.62
C LEU A 218 6.47 -3.76 4.08
N PHE A 219 7.18 -2.80 4.66
CA PHE A 219 6.98 -2.41 6.06
C PHE A 219 5.78 -1.48 6.31
N SER A 220 5.06 -1.06 5.26
CA SER A 220 3.97 -0.07 5.37
C SER A 220 2.79 -0.51 6.24
N THR A 221 2.59 -1.82 6.41
CA THR A 221 1.45 -2.39 7.16
C THR A 221 1.67 -2.39 8.68
N GLY A 222 2.90 -2.14 9.14
CA GLY A 222 3.28 -2.18 10.56
C GLY A 222 3.15 -3.58 11.18
N GLU A 223 3.11 -4.64 10.38
CA GLU A 223 3.06 -6.01 10.91
C GLU A 223 4.43 -6.50 11.38
N LYS A 224 4.38 -7.45 12.32
CA LYS A 224 5.59 -8.09 12.82
C LYS A 224 6.10 -9.10 11.79
N PHE A 225 7.43 -9.19 11.70
CA PHE A 225 8.16 -10.09 10.81
C PHE A 225 9.16 -10.93 11.64
N PRO A 226 9.79 -11.96 11.05
CA PRO A 226 10.70 -12.85 11.76
C PRO A 226 11.80 -12.09 12.51
N THR A 227 12.07 -12.49 13.76
CA THR A 227 13.05 -11.80 14.61
C THR A 227 14.48 -11.91 14.07
N SER A 228 14.80 -12.96 13.31
CA SER A 228 16.09 -13.13 12.63
C SER A 228 16.39 -12.03 11.63
N HIS A 229 15.37 -11.35 11.09
CA HIS A 229 15.61 -10.27 10.13
C HIS A 229 16.31 -9.07 10.78
N TYR A 230 16.22 -8.91 12.11
CA TYR A 230 16.94 -7.86 12.84
C TYR A 230 18.45 -8.07 12.90
N ASP A 231 18.97 -9.26 12.54
CA ASP A 231 20.41 -9.46 12.41
C ASP A 231 20.98 -8.59 11.28
N VAL A 232 20.17 -8.34 10.25
CA VAL A 232 20.51 -7.52 9.08
C VAL A 232 19.87 -6.13 9.13
N LEU A 233 18.57 -6.06 9.44
CA LEU A 233 17.82 -4.81 9.65
C LEU A 233 18.09 -4.25 11.06
N ASN A 234 19.37 -4.09 11.37
CA ASN A 234 19.87 -3.72 12.68
C ASN A 234 20.09 -2.20 12.82
N LEU A 235 20.61 -1.78 13.98
CA LEU A 235 20.91 -0.39 14.28
C LEU A 235 21.93 0.23 13.32
N GLU A 236 22.92 -0.52 12.86
CA GLU A 236 23.93 -0.02 11.93
C GLU A 236 23.32 0.32 10.57
N PHE A 237 22.53 -0.60 10.01
CA PHE A 237 21.79 -0.36 8.78
C PHE A 237 20.86 0.85 8.92
N LEU A 238 20.07 0.93 9.99
CA LEU A 238 19.17 2.06 10.18
C LEU A 238 19.92 3.38 10.36
N THR A 239 21.06 3.40 11.07
CA THR A 239 21.87 4.61 11.23
C THR A 239 22.38 5.10 9.87
N LYS A 240 22.72 4.18 8.97
CA LYS A 240 23.12 4.48 7.59
C LYS A 240 21.96 5.07 6.79
N ILE A 241 20.78 4.45 6.80
CA ILE A 241 19.63 5.00 6.07
C ILE A 241 19.17 6.34 6.63
N VAL A 242 19.15 6.49 7.96
CA VAL A 242 18.90 7.77 8.63
C VAL A 242 19.93 8.82 8.20
N SER A 243 21.19 8.50 7.94
CA SER A 243 22.14 9.51 7.47
C SER A 243 21.80 10.12 6.10
N MET A 244 20.96 9.43 5.30
CA MET A 244 20.67 9.79 3.91
C MET A 244 19.33 10.51 3.73
N VAL A 245 18.46 10.56 4.74
CA VAL A 245 17.08 11.07 4.56
C VAL A 245 16.99 12.55 4.21
N GLY A 246 18.04 13.34 4.50
CA GLY A 246 18.09 14.74 4.08
C GLY A 246 18.22 14.92 2.56
N ASP A 247 18.92 14.00 1.91
CA ASP A 247 19.24 14.05 0.48
C ASP A 247 18.37 13.11 -0.35
N PHE A 248 17.72 12.14 0.29
CA PHE A 248 17.03 11.07 -0.40
C PHE A 248 15.64 10.74 0.20
N ALA A 249 14.60 11.08 -0.55
CA ALA A 249 13.21 10.99 -0.07
C ALA A 249 12.73 9.55 0.20
N ASP A 250 13.17 8.56 -0.58
CA ASP A 250 12.74 7.17 -0.39
C ASP A 250 13.34 6.56 0.89
N ALA A 251 14.55 6.98 1.30
CA ALA A 251 15.08 6.65 2.62
C ALA A 251 14.13 7.13 3.72
N PHE A 252 13.52 8.31 3.55
CA PHE A 252 12.63 8.88 4.57
C PHE A 252 11.31 8.10 4.63
N GLN A 253 10.76 7.74 3.48
CA GLN A 253 9.58 6.87 3.40
C GLN A 253 9.84 5.49 4.01
N PHE A 254 11.04 4.94 3.83
CA PHE A 254 11.42 3.69 4.45
C PHE A 254 11.47 3.82 5.97
N ILE A 255 12.12 4.85 6.52
CA ILE A 255 12.19 5.06 7.98
C ILE A 255 10.79 5.19 8.59
N LEU A 256 9.86 5.90 7.93
CA LEU A 256 8.47 5.98 8.39
C LEU A 256 7.77 4.62 8.39
N SER A 257 7.98 3.83 7.34
CA SER A 257 7.35 2.52 7.19
C SER A 257 7.93 1.52 8.19
N PHE A 258 9.26 1.44 8.28
CA PHE A 258 9.95 0.58 9.23
C PHE A 258 9.69 0.98 10.69
N ASN A 259 9.33 2.22 10.98
CA ASN A 259 8.95 2.57 12.36
C ASN A 259 7.58 2.00 12.76
N ALA A 260 6.70 1.70 11.81
CA ALA A 260 5.28 1.46 12.06
C ALA A 260 5.00 0.24 12.96
N HIS A 261 5.85 -0.78 12.95
CA HIS A 261 5.65 -2.01 13.73
C HIS A 261 6.18 -1.94 15.17
N PHE A 262 6.93 -0.88 15.54
CA PHE A 262 7.50 -0.79 16.89
C PHE A 262 6.48 -0.40 17.95
N GLY A 263 6.60 -1.06 19.10
CA GLY A 263 5.94 -0.67 20.34
C GLY A 263 6.71 0.43 21.10
N PRO A 264 6.21 0.85 22.28
CA PRO A 264 6.74 2.00 23.01
C PRO A 264 8.12 1.78 23.67
N ASN A 265 8.56 0.53 23.91
CA ASN A 265 9.68 0.26 24.82
C ASN A 265 11.01 -0.06 24.14
N GLU A 266 11.02 -0.51 22.89
CA GLU A 266 12.23 -0.85 22.15
C GLU A 266 12.06 -0.48 20.68
N ASN A 267 12.64 0.65 20.28
CA ASN A 267 12.52 1.19 18.93
C ASN A 267 13.91 1.55 18.38
N ILE A 268 14.42 0.69 17.49
CA ILE A 268 15.75 0.85 16.89
C ILE A 268 15.83 2.11 16.00
N VAL A 269 14.70 2.57 15.43
CA VAL A 269 14.66 3.81 14.65
C VAL A 269 14.98 5.01 15.53
N THR A 270 14.39 5.10 16.73
CA THR A 270 14.71 6.21 17.67
C THR A 270 16.17 6.18 18.13
N GLN A 271 16.76 4.98 18.30
CA GLN A 271 18.18 4.83 18.60
C GLN A 271 19.07 5.28 17.43
N ALA A 272 18.71 4.94 16.20
CA ALA A 272 19.42 5.38 15.00
C ALA A 272 19.37 6.91 14.84
N LEU A 273 18.20 7.52 15.07
CA LEU A 273 18.01 8.97 15.06
C LEU A 273 18.83 9.67 16.13
N HIS A 274 18.94 9.08 17.33
CA HIS A 274 19.78 9.62 18.39
C HIS A 274 21.27 9.58 18.02
N LYS A 275 21.70 8.47 17.39
CA LYS A 275 23.10 8.25 17.02
C LYS A 275 23.58 9.13 15.87
N ASN A 276 22.76 9.36 14.85
CA ASN A 276 23.13 10.18 13.69
C ASN A 276 21.96 11.04 13.19
N PRO A 277 21.59 12.08 13.94
CA PRO A 277 20.41 12.91 13.67
C PRO A 277 20.60 13.79 12.43
N PRO A 278 19.78 13.63 11.38
CA PRO A 278 19.83 14.51 10.22
C PRO A 278 19.24 15.86 10.59
N LEU A 279 19.94 16.96 10.25
CA LEU A 279 19.52 18.33 10.60
C LEU A 279 18.12 18.69 10.08
N THR A 280 17.71 18.12 8.95
CA THR A 280 16.41 18.37 8.31
C THR A 280 15.31 17.40 8.76
N PHE A 281 15.62 16.43 9.63
CA PHE A 281 14.68 15.35 9.95
C PHE A 281 13.38 15.85 10.56
N GLY A 282 13.45 16.74 11.57
CA GLY A 282 12.25 17.30 12.19
C GLY A 282 11.38 18.09 11.21
N GLN A 283 11.99 18.79 10.27
CA GLN A 283 11.29 19.53 9.22
C GLN A 283 10.59 18.58 8.23
N LEU A 284 11.29 17.53 7.78
CA LEU A 284 10.72 16.50 6.90
C LEU A 284 9.54 15.80 7.57
N LEU A 285 9.66 15.45 8.85
CA LEU A 285 8.60 14.81 9.63
C LEU A 285 7.38 15.73 9.81
N THR A 286 7.62 17.00 10.12
CA THR A 286 6.56 18.01 10.23
C THR A 286 5.85 18.23 8.90
N MET A 287 6.60 18.32 7.80
CA MET A 287 6.05 18.45 6.45
C MET A 287 5.22 17.22 6.06
N GLN A 288 5.69 16.01 6.38
CA GLN A 288 4.94 14.79 6.10
C GLN A 288 3.64 14.73 6.91
N LEU A 289 3.67 15.08 8.20
CA LEU A 289 2.44 15.21 9.00
C LEU A 289 1.48 16.21 8.35
N ASN A 290 2.00 17.34 7.83
CA ASN A 290 1.19 18.34 7.16
C ASN A 290 0.61 17.89 5.81
N ARG A 291 1.14 16.83 5.18
CA ARG A 291 0.55 16.20 4.01
C ARG A 291 -0.55 15.20 4.40
N CYS A 292 -0.42 14.58 5.57
CA CYS A 292 -1.32 13.56 6.10
C CYS A 292 -2.33 14.13 7.12
N ARG A 293 -2.96 15.28 6.80
CA ARG A 293 -3.88 16.01 7.68
C ARG A 293 -5.22 15.31 7.87
N ALA A 294 -5.95 15.72 8.90
CA ALA A 294 -7.32 15.29 9.19
C ALA A 294 -7.46 13.76 9.07
N ASP A 295 -8.34 13.28 8.19
CA ASP A 295 -8.70 11.87 8.04
C ASP A 295 -7.84 11.09 7.05
N SER A 296 -6.59 11.52 6.81
CA SER A 296 -5.60 10.68 6.12
C SER A 296 -5.41 9.34 6.84
N LYS A 297 -5.53 8.23 6.10
CA LYS A 297 -5.32 6.87 6.63
C LYS A 297 -3.85 6.57 6.96
N ASP A 298 -2.92 7.39 6.46
CA ASP A 298 -1.50 7.22 6.73
C ASP A 298 -1.14 7.86 8.08
N LEU A 299 -0.96 7.00 9.09
CA LEU A 299 -0.61 7.38 10.46
C LEU A 299 0.90 7.24 10.76
N ARG A 300 1.75 6.91 9.78
CA ARG A 300 3.17 6.60 10.02
C ARG A 300 3.94 7.78 10.60
N ALA A 301 3.71 8.98 10.08
CA ALA A 301 4.37 10.21 10.55
C ALA A 301 4.01 10.54 12.00
N ILE A 302 2.72 10.49 12.34
CA ILE A 302 2.29 10.76 13.72
C ILE A 302 2.72 9.64 14.68
N LYS A 303 2.77 8.38 14.22
CA LYS A 303 3.29 7.27 15.02
C LYS A 303 4.78 7.49 15.35
N LEU A 304 5.60 7.87 14.38
CA LEU A 304 7.01 8.17 14.64
C LEU A 304 7.18 9.37 15.58
N LEU A 305 6.33 10.41 15.46
CA LEU A 305 6.33 11.51 16.42
C LEU A 305 6.02 11.04 17.84
N VAL A 306 5.01 10.18 18.03
CA VAL A 306 4.72 9.59 19.35
C VAL A 306 5.96 8.88 19.90
N ASP A 307 6.61 8.06 19.08
CA ASP A 307 7.78 7.30 19.53
C ASP A 307 8.95 8.21 19.92
N ILE A 308 9.23 9.24 19.13
CA ILE A 308 10.26 10.26 19.46
C ILE A 308 9.90 10.97 20.77
N PHE A 309 8.65 11.40 20.92
CA PHE A 309 8.21 12.20 22.08
C PHE A 309 8.10 11.39 23.37
N CYS A 310 7.94 10.07 23.28
CA CYS A 310 7.87 9.18 24.44
C CYS A 310 9.25 8.72 24.91
N VAL A 311 10.28 8.76 24.07
CA VAL A 311 11.63 8.28 24.42
C VAL A 311 12.39 9.27 25.31
N SER A 312 12.64 10.49 24.82
CA SER A 312 13.37 11.50 25.61
C SER A 312 13.24 12.91 25.05
N ASN A 313 13.30 13.92 25.94
CA ASN A 313 13.34 15.33 25.55
C ASN A 313 14.65 15.73 24.85
N ASP A 314 15.73 14.97 25.09
CA ASP A 314 17.01 15.16 24.41
C ASP A 314 16.88 14.93 22.90
N LEU A 315 16.28 13.80 22.49
CA LEU A 315 16.04 13.51 21.08
C LEU A 315 15.16 14.57 20.41
N ILE A 316 14.12 15.06 21.10
CA ILE A 316 13.26 16.14 20.58
C ILE A 316 14.08 17.41 20.32
N THR A 317 15.01 17.73 21.24
CA THR A 317 15.86 18.92 21.14
C THR A 317 16.87 18.82 20.00
N ILE A 318 17.37 17.62 19.75
CA ILE A 318 18.30 17.33 18.66
C ILE A 318 17.59 17.45 17.30
N LEU A 319 16.36 16.94 17.18
CA LEU A 319 15.66 16.83 15.89
C LEU A 319 14.86 18.07 15.51
N PHE A 320 14.41 18.88 16.47
CA PHE A 320 13.52 20.01 16.22
C PHE A 320 14.05 21.31 16.83
N TYR A 321 14.15 22.35 15.99
CA TYR A 321 14.33 23.71 16.48
C TYR A 321 13.02 24.25 17.07
N ASP A 322 13.12 25.29 17.89
CA ASP A 322 11.94 25.87 18.57
C ASP A 322 10.88 26.36 17.59
N ASN A 323 11.29 26.87 16.43
CA ASN A 323 10.38 27.28 15.38
C ASN A 323 9.70 26.07 14.70
N ASP A 324 10.42 24.96 14.51
CA ASP A 324 9.83 23.73 13.96
C ASP A 324 8.77 23.17 14.93
N LEU A 325 9.06 23.19 16.24
CA LEU A 325 8.12 22.77 17.27
C LEU A 325 6.85 23.62 17.28
N LYS A 326 6.94 24.94 17.04
CA LYS A 326 5.75 25.80 16.91
C LYS A 326 4.87 25.39 15.73
N VAL A 327 5.48 25.17 14.57
CA VAL A 327 4.75 24.73 13.37
C VAL A 327 4.11 23.37 13.61
N LEU A 328 4.86 22.43 14.18
CA LEU A 328 4.38 21.09 14.53
C LEU A 328 3.16 21.15 15.47
N TYR A 329 3.24 21.90 16.56
CA TYR A 329 2.12 22.04 17.49
C TYR A 329 0.92 22.76 16.88
N GLY A 330 1.13 23.72 15.97
CA GLY A 330 0.05 24.31 15.17
C GLY A 330 -0.71 23.26 14.37
N ILE A 331 0.02 22.36 13.69
CA ILE A 331 -0.57 21.25 12.92
C ILE A 331 -1.31 20.29 13.84
N LEU A 332 -0.70 19.86 14.96
CA LEU A 332 -1.29 18.92 15.91
C LEU A 332 -2.58 19.47 16.55
N CYS A 333 -2.57 20.74 16.97
CA CYS A 333 -3.73 21.41 17.52
C CYS A 333 -4.91 21.42 16.56
N GLN A 334 -4.64 21.75 15.29
CA GLN A 334 -5.68 21.78 14.28
C GLN A 334 -6.15 20.35 13.93
N ASP A 335 -5.24 19.40 13.75
CA ASP A 335 -5.62 18.00 13.46
C ASP A 335 -6.41 17.34 14.59
N LEU A 336 -6.17 17.71 15.85
CA LEU A 336 -6.97 17.21 16.98
C LEU A 336 -8.44 17.60 16.88
N ILE A 337 -8.73 18.75 16.28
CA ILE A 337 -10.09 19.27 16.09
C ILE A 337 -10.70 18.73 14.80
N ASP A 338 -9.89 18.63 13.74
CA ASP A 338 -10.38 18.38 12.38
C ASP A 338 -10.52 16.88 12.04
N THR A 339 -9.79 15.98 12.71
CA THR A 339 -9.87 14.53 12.41
C THR A 339 -11.04 13.85 13.11
N ASN A 340 -11.62 12.84 12.47
CA ASN A 340 -12.55 11.87 13.05
C ASN A 340 -11.87 10.54 13.42
N GLN A 341 -10.56 10.41 13.19
CA GLN A 341 -9.83 9.17 13.48
C GLN A 341 -9.43 9.07 14.95
N THR A 342 -10.12 8.22 15.71
CA THR A 342 -9.87 7.97 17.13
C THR A 342 -8.41 7.62 17.43
N GLN A 343 -7.77 6.81 16.58
CA GLN A 343 -6.37 6.43 16.76
C GLN A 343 -5.43 7.64 16.61
N LYS A 344 -5.69 8.52 15.64
CA LYS A 344 -4.92 9.73 15.44
C LYS A 344 -5.07 10.69 16.61
N MET A 345 -6.30 10.91 17.10
CA MET A 345 -6.56 11.70 18.31
C MET A 345 -5.76 11.18 19.51
N ALA A 346 -5.76 9.86 19.72
CA ALA A 346 -5.00 9.23 20.80
C ALA A 346 -3.51 9.58 20.74
N MET A 347 -2.93 9.49 19.54
CA MET A 347 -1.52 9.80 19.30
C MET A 347 -1.22 11.29 19.50
N ILE A 348 -2.09 12.19 19.03
CA ILE A 348 -1.92 13.64 19.25
C ILE A 348 -1.94 13.95 20.75
N LEU A 349 -2.93 13.43 21.48
CA LEU A 349 -3.03 13.64 22.92
C LEU A 349 -1.83 13.07 23.66
N GLN A 350 -1.30 11.91 23.22
CA GLN A 350 -0.08 11.34 23.80
C GLN A 350 1.13 12.27 23.63
N ILE A 351 1.30 12.88 22.46
CA ILE A 351 2.34 13.90 22.21
C ILE A 351 2.14 15.11 23.12
N MET A 352 0.91 15.61 23.23
CA MET A 352 0.54 16.79 24.03
C MET A 352 0.66 16.59 25.55
N LYS A 353 0.87 15.36 26.05
CA LYS A 353 1.23 15.14 27.46
C LYS A 353 2.59 15.75 27.82
N ASN A 354 3.45 16.00 26.84
CA ASN A 354 4.78 16.54 27.09
C ASN A 354 4.74 18.06 27.34
N MET A 355 4.41 18.44 28.57
CA MET A 355 4.30 19.84 29.00
C MET A 355 5.61 20.63 28.90
N GLU A 356 6.77 19.97 28.93
CA GLU A 356 8.06 20.66 28.77
C GLU A 356 8.19 21.23 27.36
N VAL A 357 7.82 20.44 26.35
CA VAL A 357 7.86 20.88 24.94
C VAL A 357 6.85 21.99 24.70
N ILE A 358 5.62 21.88 25.24
CA ILE A 358 4.59 22.93 25.12
C ILE A 358 5.09 24.27 25.68
N LYS A 359 5.78 24.24 26.84
CA LYS A 359 6.38 25.44 27.44
C LYS A 359 7.48 26.00 26.54
N ARG A 360 8.35 25.14 26.02
CA ARG A 360 9.49 25.52 25.17
C ARG A 360 9.05 26.19 23.87
N CYS A 361 8.06 25.64 23.17
CA CYS A 361 7.56 26.25 21.93
C CYS A 361 6.59 27.42 22.18
N GLY A 362 6.13 27.62 23.41
CA GLY A 362 5.26 28.74 23.79
C GLY A 362 3.79 28.56 23.43
N PHE A 363 3.35 27.34 23.08
CA PHE A 363 2.01 27.01 22.56
C PHE A 363 0.95 26.72 23.64
N ILE A 364 1.18 27.20 24.87
CA ILE A 364 0.32 26.89 26.03
C ILE A 364 -1.15 27.29 25.74
N GLN A 365 -1.37 28.46 25.14
CA GLN A 365 -2.71 28.98 24.91
C GLN A 365 -3.43 28.24 23.77
N GLU A 366 -2.72 27.93 22.70
CA GLU A 366 -3.23 27.21 21.54
C GLU A 366 -3.60 25.76 21.90
N VAL A 367 -2.76 25.09 22.70
CA VAL A 367 -3.08 23.76 23.23
C VAL A 367 -4.30 23.83 24.15
N PHE A 368 -4.37 24.82 25.04
CA PHE A 368 -5.54 25.02 25.91
C PHE A 368 -6.83 25.12 25.10
N VAL A 369 -6.86 26.01 24.10
CA VAL A 369 -8.03 26.25 23.26
C VAL A 369 -8.38 24.98 22.48
N SER A 370 -7.39 24.30 21.91
CA SER A 370 -7.63 23.13 21.05
C SER A 370 -8.15 21.93 21.83
N VAL A 371 -7.55 21.63 22.98
CA VAL A 371 -8.01 20.54 23.87
C VAL A 371 -9.39 20.84 24.43
N LYS A 372 -9.67 22.09 24.80
CA LYS A 372 -11.01 22.48 25.25
C LYS A 372 -12.05 22.32 24.14
N THR A 373 -11.73 22.76 22.92
CA THR A 373 -12.60 22.57 21.75
C THR A 373 -12.84 21.09 21.48
N PHE A 374 -11.79 20.26 21.48
CA PHE A 374 -11.90 18.81 21.33
C PHE A 374 -12.89 18.18 22.32
N LEU A 375 -12.80 18.53 23.61
CA LEU A 375 -13.70 18.02 24.66
C LEU A 375 -15.17 18.45 24.49
N LEU A 376 -15.41 19.57 23.79
CA LEU A 376 -16.74 20.10 23.52
C LEU A 376 -17.34 19.54 22.23
N THR A 377 -16.51 19.29 21.20
CA THR A 377 -16.98 18.90 19.88
C THR A 377 -17.04 17.40 19.66
N HIS A 378 -16.21 16.62 20.35
CA HIS A 378 -16.14 15.18 20.14
C HIS A 378 -16.79 14.37 21.26
N GLU A 379 -17.76 13.54 20.88
CA GLU A 379 -18.18 12.40 21.69
C GLU A 379 -17.11 11.30 21.60
N THR A 380 -16.13 11.37 22.50
CA THR A 380 -14.99 10.45 22.52
C THR A 380 -15.13 9.36 23.58
N GLN A 381 -14.39 8.28 23.36
CA GLN A 381 -14.20 7.22 24.34
C GLN A 381 -13.65 7.79 25.65
N LEU A 382 -14.05 7.18 26.77
CA LEU A 382 -13.75 7.65 28.13
C LEU A 382 -12.25 7.90 28.36
N ASP A 383 -11.38 7.07 27.81
CA ASP A 383 -9.93 7.17 28.02
C ASP A 383 -9.31 8.39 27.31
N LEU A 384 -9.77 8.71 26.10
CA LEU A 384 -9.34 9.93 25.39
C LEU A 384 -9.79 11.18 26.13
N ARG A 385 -11.04 11.17 26.61
CA ARG A 385 -11.59 12.27 27.39
C ARG A 385 -10.77 12.52 28.66
N ARG A 386 -10.47 11.47 29.43
CA ARG A 386 -9.59 11.55 30.62
C ARG A 386 -8.20 12.08 30.29
N CYS A 387 -7.63 11.61 29.18
CA CYS A 387 -6.33 12.07 28.72
C CYS A 387 -6.33 13.58 28.41
N ALA A 388 -7.34 14.03 27.66
CA ALA A 388 -7.52 15.44 27.32
C ALA A 388 -7.78 16.32 28.56
N GLU A 389 -8.62 15.86 29.49
CA GLU A 389 -8.88 16.55 30.77
C GLU A 389 -7.60 16.70 31.60
N SER A 390 -6.77 15.66 31.67
CA SER A 390 -5.47 15.72 32.35
C SER A 390 -4.52 16.74 31.72
N ILE A 391 -4.47 16.83 30.39
CA ILE A 391 -3.65 17.82 29.68
C ILE A 391 -4.20 19.22 29.95
N LEU A 392 -5.52 19.41 29.86
CA LEU A 392 -6.17 20.69 30.09
C LEU A 392 -5.89 21.20 31.50
N GLN A 393 -5.89 20.33 32.51
CA GLN A 393 -5.53 20.68 33.88
C GLN A 393 -4.09 21.20 33.97
N GLN A 394 -3.12 20.44 33.44
CA GLN A 394 -1.71 20.82 33.48
C GLN A 394 -1.44 22.15 32.75
N VAL A 395 -2.09 22.36 31.61
CA VAL A 395 -1.99 23.61 30.85
C VAL A 395 -2.61 24.79 31.61
N THR A 396 -3.75 24.59 32.26
CA THR A 396 -4.41 25.62 33.09
C THR A 396 -3.54 26.07 34.25
N GLU A 397 -2.90 25.11 34.94
CA GLU A 397 -1.95 25.41 36.03
C GLU A 397 -0.79 26.30 35.55
N GLN A 398 -0.28 26.07 34.34
CA GLN A 398 0.79 26.89 33.77
C GLN A 398 0.34 28.29 33.34
N ILE A 399 -0.89 28.44 32.85
CA ILE A 399 -1.45 29.76 32.53
C ILE A 399 -1.59 30.59 33.81
N ASN A 400 -2.13 29.99 34.88
CA ASN A 400 -2.31 30.68 36.15
C ASN A 400 -0.98 31.13 36.76
N LEU A 401 0.07 30.30 36.69
CA LEU A 401 1.41 30.66 37.16
C LEU A 401 1.97 31.90 36.45
N ARG A 402 1.71 32.07 35.15
CA ARG A 402 2.14 33.25 34.38
C ARG A 402 1.36 34.52 34.70
N VAL A 403 0.18 34.44 35.30
CA VAL A 403 -0.63 35.60 35.70
C VAL A 403 -0.23 36.10 37.09
N THR A 404 0.30 35.21 37.93
CA THR A 404 0.75 35.52 39.29
C THR A 404 2.20 36.00 39.41
N MET A 405 3.00 35.87 38.34
CA MET A 405 4.34 36.47 38.23
C MET A 405 4.26 37.76 37.42
#